data_AF-V7ATS0-F1
#
_entry.id   AF-V7ATS0-F1
#
_cell.length_a   1.000
_cell.length_b   1.000
_cell.length_c   1.000
_cell.angle_alpha   90.00
_cell.angle_beta   90.00
_cell.angle_gamma   90.00
#
_symmetry.space_group_name_H-M   'P 1'
#
loop_
_entity.id
_entity.type
_entity.pdbx_description
1 polymer ?
#
loop_
_entity_poly.entity_id
_entity_poly.type
_entity_poly.pdbx_seq_one_letter_code
_entity_poly.pdbx_strand_id
1 'polypeptide(L)'
;MEDESSDSSTFQKILDLLYAAGFLHTTDSDAPPSEKVIAGLSRCIAAITDHGKTLDIEESLELVGCPHPLHLSHVKDLDADALFPVIQWLMSHLPQNQEHRASEVSHAENIIEEHECRTSIEALGGNLDELNQQKMNVVKQLTTLQDRISNEGADSAAQKLISLMTSLKDLDKQENYFRFNRNSKHSELQADISELERQITNYSDNKNLSDGLHNSFSELVEKVDLMKKQLAARLRNIVAVRRQIDDLPCQSEVIQYECRLSELYAQIQGKHRQTHKYYATYNALLEIKELMLKETSLLNSIISQFQEAFSSTDGRIKLVHSMEGIVKGSQQKLERVRVGLQEEERIRNDLKGRYAGAIGEQKRCYSLSKAFQAQCSKKDSENWPQEK
;
A
#
# COMPACT_ATOMS: atom_id res chain seq x y z
N MET A 1 21.84 18.31 -101.02
CA MET A 1 21.47 18.93 -99.72
C MET A 1 20.97 17.77 -98.90
N GLU A 2 21.93 17.09 -98.31
CA GLU A 2 21.86 15.79 -97.68
C GLU A 2 22.08 16.10 -96.20
N ASP A 3 21.00 16.11 -95.41
CA ASP A 3 21.08 16.17 -93.94
C ASP A 3 19.82 15.60 -93.27
N GLU A 4 18.66 15.51 -93.96
CA GLU A 4 17.42 15.02 -93.33
C GLU A 4 17.28 13.48 -93.20
N SER A 5 18.17 12.66 -93.79
CA SER A 5 18.01 11.19 -93.76
C SER A 5 18.73 10.48 -92.61
N SER A 6 19.62 11.15 -91.88
CA SER A 6 20.42 10.53 -90.82
C SER A 6 19.66 10.52 -89.48
N ASP A 7 19.00 11.63 -89.16
CA ASP A 7 18.32 11.87 -87.87
C ASP A 7 17.11 10.96 -87.65
N SER A 8 16.38 10.62 -88.72
CA SER A 8 15.22 9.72 -88.65
C SER A 8 15.59 8.30 -88.19
N SER A 9 16.78 7.79 -88.52
CA SER A 9 17.21 6.44 -88.09
C SER A 9 17.69 6.40 -86.64
N THR A 10 18.26 7.50 -86.16
CA THR A 10 18.79 7.63 -84.79
C THR A 10 17.64 7.83 -83.81
N PHE A 11 16.62 8.58 -84.22
CA PHE A 11 15.39 8.77 -83.46
C PHE A 11 14.62 7.46 -83.22
N GLN A 12 14.52 6.59 -84.23
CA GLN A 12 13.85 5.29 -84.06
C GLN A 12 14.56 4.39 -83.03
N LYS A 13 15.90 4.44 -82.97
CA LYS A 13 16.68 3.69 -81.96
C LYS A 13 16.39 4.17 -80.54
N ILE A 14 16.14 5.47 -80.35
CA ILE A 14 15.78 6.03 -79.05
C ILE A 14 14.42 5.50 -78.59
N LEU A 15 13.42 5.49 -79.48
CA LEU A 15 12.11 4.93 -79.19
C LEU A 15 12.18 3.42 -78.92
N ASP A 16 12.96 2.68 -79.70
CA ASP A 16 13.15 1.23 -79.51
C ASP A 16 13.83 0.92 -78.16
N LEU A 17 14.78 1.75 -77.72
CA LEU A 17 15.42 1.62 -76.39
C LEU A 17 14.44 1.86 -75.25
N LEU A 18 13.60 2.90 -75.34
CA LEU A 18 12.55 3.18 -74.34
C LEU A 18 11.47 2.10 -74.32
N TYR A 19 11.18 1.49 -75.48
CA TYR A 19 10.24 0.37 -75.60
C TYR A 19 10.80 -0.91 -74.97
N ALA A 20 12.07 -1.24 -75.25
CA ALA A 20 12.76 -2.39 -74.67
C ALA A 20 12.88 -2.29 -73.14
N ALA A 21 12.95 -1.05 -72.63
CA ALA A 21 13.02 -0.75 -71.22
C ALA A 21 11.64 -0.73 -70.50
N GLY A 22 10.53 -0.85 -71.25
CA GLY A 22 9.18 -0.90 -70.69
C GLY A 22 8.56 0.46 -70.34
N PHE A 23 9.19 1.58 -70.73
CA PHE A 23 8.72 2.93 -70.40
C PHE A 23 7.71 3.52 -71.41
N LEU A 24 7.40 2.77 -72.47
CA LEU A 24 6.37 3.07 -73.47
C LEU A 24 5.43 1.87 -73.64
N HIS A 25 4.12 2.13 -73.74
CA HIS A 25 3.11 1.09 -73.94
C HIS A 25 2.62 1.07 -75.39
N THR A 26 2.23 -0.11 -75.89
CA THR A 26 1.77 -0.38 -77.27
C THR A 26 0.53 0.44 -77.70
N THR A 27 -0.13 1.13 -76.77
CA THR A 27 -1.40 1.84 -76.99
C THR A 27 -1.24 3.30 -77.43
N ASP A 28 -0.03 3.86 -77.38
CA ASP A 28 0.23 5.26 -77.79
C ASP A 28 0.65 5.34 -79.28
N SER A 29 -0.05 4.63 -80.17
CA SER A 29 0.32 4.58 -81.59
C SER A 29 0.10 5.92 -82.31
N ASP A 30 -0.93 6.70 -81.93
CA ASP A 30 -1.38 7.91 -82.64
C ASP A 30 -0.82 9.25 -82.09
N ALA A 31 0.00 9.24 -81.04
CA ALA A 31 0.59 10.46 -80.48
C ALA A 31 1.80 10.98 -81.30
N PRO A 32 2.06 12.30 -81.34
CA PRO A 32 3.24 12.84 -82.02
C PRO A 32 4.54 12.32 -81.38
N PRO A 33 5.62 12.11 -82.17
CA PRO A 33 6.83 11.46 -81.68
C PRO A 33 7.52 12.17 -80.50
N SER A 34 7.43 13.50 -80.42
CA SER A 34 7.98 14.29 -79.31
C SER A 34 7.25 14.05 -77.98
N GLU A 35 5.93 13.84 -78.01
CA GLU A 35 5.15 13.50 -76.80
C GLU A 35 5.48 12.09 -76.28
N LYS A 36 5.79 11.15 -77.17
CA LYS A 36 6.22 9.79 -76.76
C LYS A 36 7.54 9.85 -76.01
N VAL A 37 8.51 10.64 -76.48
CA VAL A 37 9.80 10.79 -75.80
C VAL A 37 9.64 11.49 -74.45
N ILE A 38 8.80 12.53 -74.36
CA ILE A 38 8.48 13.21 -73.11
C ILE A 38 7.88 12.24 -72.09
N ALA A 39 6.91 11.43 -72.50
CA ALA A 39 6.27 10.43 -71.64
C ALA A 39 7.28 9.36 -71.17
N GLY A 40 8.15 8.89 -72.06
CA GLY A 40 9.20 7.92 -71.74
C GLY A 40 10.23 8.48 -70.74
N LEU A 41 10.73 9.70 -70.97
CA LEU A 41 11.66 10.39 -70.08
C LEU A 41 11.05 10.65 -68.70
N SER A 42 9.80 11.13 -68.66
CA SER A 42 9.09 11.37 -67.39
C SER A 42 8.95 10.09 -66.57
N ARG A 43 8.63 8.96 -67.20
CA ARG A 43 8.57 7.67 -66.50
C ARG A 43 9.95 7.18 -66.03
N CYS A 44 11.00 7.38 -66.82
CA CYS A 44 12.37 7.04 -66.41
C CYS A 44 12.79 7.83 -65.17
N ILE A 45 12.51 9.14 -65.14
CA ILE A 45 12.83 10.02 -64.01
C ILE A 45 11.99 9.68 -62.77
N ALA A 46 10.70 9.39 -62.96
CA ALA A 46 9.83 8.95 -61.87
C ALA A 46 10.32 7.63 -61.23
N ALA A 47 10.85 6.71 -62.04
CA ALA A 47 11.43 5.46 -61.55
C ALA A 47 12.70 5.65 -60.72
N ILE A 48 13.45 6.73 -60.93
CA ILE A 48 14.67 7.05 -60.15
C ILE A 48 14.34 7.81 -58.86
N THR A 49 13.31 8.66 -58.87
CA THR A 49 13.04 9.62 -57.78
C THR A 49 11.91 9.20 -56.83
N ASP A 50 11.09 8.21 -57.17
CA ASP A 50 9.92 7.75 -56.38
C ASP A 50 9.00 8.91 -55.92
N HIS A 51 8.88 9.94 -56.75
CA HIS A 51 8.14 11.15 -56.47
C HIS A 51 7.06 11.38 -57.55
N GLY A 52 5.82 11.05 -57.22
CA GLY A 52 4.64 11.19 -58.10
C GLY A 52 4.16 12.62 -58.35
N LYS A 53 5.07 13.57 -58.60
CA LYS A 53 4.72 14.95 -58.96
C LYS A 53 5.39 15.35 -60.28
N THR A 54 4.57 15.78 -61.24
CA THR A 54 5.00 16.31 -62.54
C THR A 54 5.67 17.68 -62.37
N LEU A 55 6.98 17.68 -62.11
CA LEU A 55 7.84 18.84 -62.35
C LEU A 55 8.25 18.88 -63.83
N ASP A 56 8.69 20.05 -64.30
CA ASP A 56 9.28 20.19 -65.63
C ASP A 56 10.51 19.27 -65.76
N ILE A 57 10.70 18.72 -66.96
CA ILE A 57 11.72 17.68 -67.25
C ILE A 57 13.13 18.21 -66.99
N GLU A 58 13.38 19.49 -67.25
CA GLU A 58 14.67 20.15 -67.03
C GLU A 58 15.04 20.20 -65.54
N GLU A 59 14.12 20.67 -64.70
CA GLU A 59 14.30 20.77 -63.24
C GLU A 59 14.44 19.38 -62.60
N SER A 60 13.73 18.40 -63.14
CA SER A 60 13.81 17.01 -62.68
C SER A 60 15.13 16.33 -63.06
N LEU A 61 15.74 16.68 -64.19
CA LEU A 61 17.06 16.18 -64.59
C LEU A 61 18.20 16.80 -63.78
N GLU A 62 18.08 18.08 -63.38
CA GLU A 62 19.01 18.73 -62.44
C GLU A 62 18.98 18.08 -61.05
N LEU A 63 17.78 17.78 -60.55
CA LEU A 63 17.59 17.08 -59.27
C LEU A 63 18.22 15.69 -59.23
N VAL A 64 18.18 14.97 -60.37
CA VAL A 64 18.77 13.62 -60.51
C VAL A 64 20.28 13.69 -60.82
N GLY A 65 20.84 14.88 -61.08
CA GLY A 65 22.27 15.09 -61.29
C GLY A 65 22.78 14.69 -62.68
N CYS A 66 21.92 14.76 -63.71
CA CYS A 66 22.30 14.42 -65.09
C CYS A 66 23.38 15.40 -65.61
N PRO A 67 24.52 14.92 -66.13
CA PRO A 67 25.61 15.78 -66.60
C PRO A 67 25.37 16.38 -68.00
N HIS A 68 24.25 16.07 -68.65
CA HIS A 68 23.95 16.48 -70.03
C HIS A 68 22.78 17.47 -70.06
N PRO A 69 22.95 18.69 -70.62
CA PRO A 69 21.90 19.69 -70.67
C PRO A 69 20.84 19.32 -71.70
N LEU A 70 19.58 19.20 -71.27
CA LEU A 70 18.44 18.99 -72.14
C LEU A 70 17.49 20.18 -71.99
N HIS A 71 17.20 20.87 -73.09
CA HIS A 71 16.15 21.90 -73.12
C HIS A 71 14.89 21.38 -73.80
N LEU A 72 13.72 21.87 -73.38
CA LEU A 72 12.41 21.49 -73.92
C LEU A 72 12.30 21.76 -75.43
N SER A 73 13.04 22.74 -75.95
CA SER A 73 13.21 23.01 -77.39
C SER A 73 13.80 21.80 -78.12
N HIS A 74 14.84 21.17 -77.56
CA HIS A 74 15.51 20.01 -78.17
C HIS A 74 14.58 18.79 -78.24
N VAL A 75 13.62 18.68 -77.32
CA VAL A 75 12.61 17.60 -77.32
C VAL A 75 11.49 17.85 -78.33
N LYS A 76 11.12 19.12 -78.56
CA LYS A 76 10.13 19.52 -79.57
C LYS A 76 10.67 19.44 -81.00
N ASP A 77 11.94 19.77 -81.17
CA ASP A 77 12.64 19.75 -82.46
C ASP A 77 13.23 18.37 -82.78
N LEU A 78 13.01 17.36 -81.91
CA LEU A 78 13.42 15.96 -82.12
C LEU A 78 14.93 15.83 -82.37
N ASP A 79 15.73 16.63 -81.67
CA ASP A 79 17.18 16.64 -81.78
C ASP A 79 17.79 15.37 -81.15
N ALA A 80 18.14 14.41 -82.01
CA ALA A 80 18.65 13.12 -81.61
C ALA A 80 20.03 13.21 -80.92
N ASP A 81 20.82 14.22 -81.23
CA ASP A 81 22.17 14.40 -80.68
C ASP A 81 22.13 14.87 -79.21
N ALA A 82 21.11 15.66 -78.85
CA ALA A 82 20.87 16.08 -77.47
C ALA A 82 20.12 15.01 -76.64
N LEU A 83 19.21 14.25 -77.25
CA LEU A 83 18.36 13.26 -76.56
C LEU A 83 19.09 11.95 -76.23
N PHE A 84 19.95 11.48 -77.13
CA PHE A 84 20.60 10.17 -77.00
C PHE A 84 21.50 10.05 -75.75
N PRO A 85 22.36 11.02 -75.40
CA PRO A 85 23.21 10.95 -74.21
C PRO A 85 22.41 10.92 -72.90
N VAL A 86 21.30 11.68 -72.83
CA VAL A 86 20.44 11.74 -71.65
C VAL A 86 19.73 10.41 -71.42
N ILE A 87 19.21 9.81 -72.49
CA ILE A 87 18.50 8.52 -72.41
C ILE A 87 19.47 7.38 -72.10
N GLN A 88 20.66 7.38 -72.71
CA GLN A 88 21.70 6.40 -72.38
C GLN A 88 22.16 6.53 -70.92
N TRP A 89 22.26 7.76 -70.41
CA TRP A 89 22.59 8.01 -69.02
C TRP A 89 21.48 7.52 -68.07
N LEU A 90 20.22 7.88 -68.32
CA LEU A 90 19.07 7.41 -67.54
C LEU A 90 18.99 5.88 -67.53
N MET A 91 19.15 5.23 -68.68
CA MET A 91 19.16 3.77 -68.80
C MET A 91 20.30 3.10 -68.02
N SER A 92 21.44 3.77 -67.85
CA SER A 92 22.56 3.27 -67.03
C SER A 92 22.37 3.50 -65.53
N HIS A 93 21.54 4.46 -65.13
CA HIS A 93 21.26 4.81 -63.74
C HIS A 93 19.93 4.24 -63.23
N LEU A 94 19.17 3.57 -64.10
CA LEU A 94 18.00 2.81 -63.70
C LEU A 94 18.41 1.56 -62.92
N PRO A 95 17.74 1.23 -61.81
CA PRO A 95 17.99 0.00 -61.08
C PRO A 95 17.57 -1.21 -61.93
N GLN A 96 18.50 -1.79 -62.67
CA GLN A 96 18.31 -3.06 -63.37
C GLN A 96 18.01 -4.17 -62.34
N ASN A 97 16.94 -4.92 -62.58
CA ASN A 97 16.37 -6.05 -61.82
C ASN A 97 15.36 -5.72 -60.71
N GLN A 98 14.08 -5.61 -61.11
CA GLN A 98 12.93 -5.65 -60.22
C GLN A 98 11.97 -6.79 -60.61
N GLU A 99 12.45 -8.04 -60.58
CA GLU A 99 11.55 -9.21 -60.68
C GLU A 99 11.94 -10.39 -59.76
N HIS A 100 13.12 -10.34 -59.13
CA HIS A 100 13.58 -11.41 -58.22
C HIS A 100 13.81 -11.00 -56.75
N ARG A 101 13.53 -9.75 -56.34
CA ARG A 101 13.64 -9.33 -54.92
C ARG A 101 12.36 -8.76 -54.29
N ALA A 102 11.37 -8.32 -55.04
CA ALA A 102 10.19 -7.64 -54.47
C ALA A 102 9.17 -8.61 -53.83
N SER A 103 8.98 -9.80 -54.38
CA SER A 103 7.99 -10.76 -53.85
C SER A 103 8.45 -11.46 -52.56
N GLU A 104 9.75 -11.68 -52.37
CA GLU A 104 10.26 -12.30 -51.15
C GLU A 104 10.40 -11.27 -50.01
N VAL A 105 10.79 -10.03 -50.30
CA VAL A 105 11.01 -9.00 -49.26
C VAL A 105 9.70 -8.36 -48.78
N SER A 106 8.72 -8.09 -49.65
CA SER A 106 7.42 -7.54 -49.21
C SER A 106 6.55 -8.56 -48.46
N HIS A 107 6.67 -9.85 -48.78
CA HIS A 107 6.02 -10.90 -47.99
C HIS A 107 6.78 -11.14 -46.69
N ALA A 108 8.12 -11.10 -46.69
CA ALA A 108 8.90 -11.22 -45.47
C ALA A 108 8.71 -10.03 -44.52
N GLU A 109 8.69 -8.78 -44.99
CA GLU A 109 8.51 -7.59 -44.14
C GLU A 109 7.11 -7.52 -43.52
N ASN A 110 6.05 -7.81 -44.27
CA ASN A 110 4.70 -7.93 -43.69
C ASN A 110 4.58 -9.11 -42.71
N ILE A 111 5.22 -10.25 -42.99
CA ILE A 111 5.25 -11.40 -42.06
C ILE A 111 6.05 -11.06 -40.79
N ILE A 112 7.15 -10.32 -40.91
CA ILE A 112 8.01 -9.92 -39.78
C ILE A 112 7.30 -8.88 -38.91
N GLU A 113 6.70 -7.83 -39.48
CA GLU A 113 5.94 -6.83 -38.71
C GLU A 113 4.68 -7.44 -38.06
N GLU A 114 3.94 -8.29 -38.77
CA GLU A 114 2.77 -8.99 -38.19
C GLU A 114 3.20 -10.00 -37.11
N HIS A 115 4.39 -10.61 -37.23
CA HIS A 115 4.95 -11.49 -36.21
C HIS A 115 5.48 -10.71 -34.99
N GLU A 116 6.09 -9.54 -35.18
CA GLU A 116 6.54 -8.65 -34.09
C GLU A 116 5.38 -8.03 -33.33
N CYS A 117 4.31 -7.61 -34.02
CA CYS A 117 3.07 -7.16 -33.38
C CYS A 117 2.38 -8.31 -32.62
N ARG A 118 2.31 -9.51 -33.22
CA ARG A 118 1.72 -10.70 -32.57
C ARG A 118 2.51 -11.13 -31.34
N THR A 119 3.83 -11.17 -31.41
CA THR A 119 4.68 -11.48 -30.26
C THR A 119 4.60 -10.41 -29.17
N SER A 120 4.45 -9.13 -29.53
CA SER A 120 4.21 -8.06 -28.55
C SER A 120 2.84 -8.15 -27.88
N ILE A 121 1.79 -8.51 -28.62
CA ILE A 121 0.43 -8.72 -28.09
C ILE A 121 0.41 -9.97 -27.19
N GLU A 122 1.06 -11.05 -27.59
CA GLU A 122 1.20 -12.27 -26.77
C GLU A 122 2.02 -12.01 -25.50
N ALA A 123 3.08 -11.20 -25.57
CA ALA A 123 3.87 -10.80 -24.41
C ALA A 123 3.08 -9.88 -23.45
N LEU A 124 2.33 -8.90 -23.98
CA LEU A 124 1.45 -8.05 -23.18
C LEU A 124 0.28 -8.84 -22.57
N GLY A 125 -0.27 -9.80 -23.32
CA GLY A 125 -1.28 -10.73 -22.85
C GLY A 125 -0.76 -11.61 -21.72
N GLY A 126 0.43 -12.19 -21.88
CA GLY A 126 1.11 -12.97 -20.84
C GLY A 126 1.38 -12.15 -19.56
N ASN A 127 1.86 -10.91 -19.70
CA ASN A 127 2.06 -10.01 -18.56
C ASN A 127 0.74 -9.63 -17.87
N LEU A 128 -0.34 -9.43 -18.63
CA LEU A 128 -1.66 -9.14 -18.09
C LEU A 128 -2.24 -10.36 -17.34
N ASP A 129 -2.04 -11.56 -17.88
CA ASP A 129 -2.45 -12.81 -17.24
C ASP A 129 -1.65 -13.09 -15.98
N GLU A 130 -0.33 -12.83 -15.99
CA GLU A 130 0.51 -12.94 -14.81
C GLU A 130 0.11 -11.93 -13.72
N LEU A 131 -0.17 -10.68 -14.09
CA LEU A 131 -0.67 -9.67 -13.15
C LEU A 131 -2.05 -10.04 -12.59
N ASN A 132 -2.94 -10.57 -13.42
CA ASN A 132 -4.25 -11.07 -12.98
C ASN A 132 -4.12 -12.28 -12.05
N GLN A 133 -3.17 -13.17 -12.30
CA GLN A 133 -2.88 -14.32 -11.45
C GLN A 133 -2.29 -13.88 -10.10
N GLN A 134 -1.40 -12.88 -10.09
CA GLN A 134 -0.90 -12.27 -8.85
C GLN A 134 -2.01 -11.58 -8.07
N LYS A 135 -2.88 -10.82 -8.74
CA LYS A 135 -4.06 -10.19 -8.12
C LYS A 135 -5.00 -11.22 -7.51
N MET A 136 -5.29 -12.31 -8.23
CA MET A 136 -6.09 -13.44 -7.73
C MET A 136 -5.46 -14.09 -6.50
N ASN A 137 -4.14 -14.30 -6.50
CA ASN A 137 -3.42 -14.86 -5.36
C ASN A 137 -3.49 -13.94 -4.13
N VAL A 138 -3.27 -12.64 -4.30
CA VAL A 138 -3.36 -11.64 -3.21
C VAL A 138 -4.79 -11.57 -2.67
N VAL A 139 -5.81 -11.58 -3.53
CA VAL A 139 -7.22 -11.60 -3.11
C VAL A 139 -7.52 -12.87 -2.31
N LYS A 140 -7.05 -14.03 -2.76
CA LYS A 140 -7.21 -15.30 -2.03
C LYS A 140 -6.53 -15.30 -0.66
N GLN A 141 -5.34 -14.71 -0.56
CA GLN A 141 -4.65 -14.54 0.71
C GLN A 141 -5.42 -13.59 1.65
N LEU A 142 -5.94 -12.48 1.13
CA LEU A 142 -6.77 -11.54 1.89
C LEU A 142 -8.05 -12.21 2.41
N THR A 143 -8.75 -13.01 1.60
CA THR A 143 -9.95 -13.74 2.06
C THR A 143 -9.61 -14.75 3.14
N THR A 144 -8.51 -15.50 3.01
CA THR A 144 -8.10 -16.45 4.07
C THR A 144 -7.70 -15.78 5.37
N LEU A 145 -7.11 -14.58 5.32
CA LEU A 145 -6.82 -13.78 6.51
C LEU A 145 -8.11 -13.25 7.15
N GLN A 146 -9.07 -12.82 6.32
CA GLN A 146 -10.37 -12.34 6.78
C GLN A 146 -11.18 -13.45 7.47
N ASP A 147 -11.21 -14.66 6.89
CA ASP A 147 -11.86 -15.83 7.51
C ASP A 147 -11.21 -16.22 8.86
N ARG A 148 -9.89 -16.10 8.97
CA ARG A 148 -9.17 -16.34 10.25
C ARG A 148 -9.55 -15.31 11.31
N ILE A 149 -9.63 -14.03 10.93
CA ILE A 149 -10.00 -12.93 11.82
C ILE A 149 -11.46 -13.09 12.30
N SER A 150 -12.37 -13.52 11.43
CA SER A 150 -13.78 -13.76 11.80
C SER A 150 -13.92 -14.97 12.74
N ASN A 151 -13.13 -16.04 12.55
CA ASN A 151 -13.12 -17.22 13.44
C ASN A 151 -12.54 -16.94 14.84
N GLU A 152 -11.65 -15.95 14.98
CA GLU A 152 -11.02 -15.57 16.25
C GLU A 152 -11.86 -14.56 17.08
N GLY A 153 -13.06 -14.19 16.62
CA GLY A 153 -14.00 -13.33 17.36
C GLY A 153 -13.63 -11.84 17.38
N ALA A 154 -12.64 -11.42 16.57
CA ALA A 154 -12.15 -10.04 16.47
C ALA A 154 -12.77 -9.25 15.30
N ASP A 155 -13.81 -9.79 14.65
CA ASP A 155 -14.41 -9.28 13.41
C ASP A 155 -14.85 -7.81 13.52
N SER A 156 -15.43 -7.42 14.66
CA SER A 156 -15.87 -6.03 14.89
C SER A 156 -14.71 -5.03 15.01
N ALA A 157 -13.58 -5.44 15.60
CA ALA A 157 -12.38 -4.61 15.72
C ALA A 157 -11.63 -4.52 14.38
N ALA A 158 -11.54 -5.61 13.64
CA ALA A 158 -10.92 -5.65 12.32
C ALA A 158 -11.73 -4.85 11.29
N GLN A 159 -13.06 -4.96 11.27
CA GLN A 159 -13.90 -4.13 10.41
C GLN A 159 -13.76 -2.64 10.72
N LYS A 160 -13.63 -2.28 12.01
CA LYS A 160 -13.35 -0.90 12.43
C LYS A 160 -11.98 -0.41 11.97
N LEU A 161 -10.98 -1.30 11.95
CA LEU A 161 -9.64 -0.97 11.47
C LEU A 161 -9.61 -0.82 9.94
N ILE A 162 -10.32 -1.68 9.21
CA ILE A 162 -10.50 -1.59 7.75
C ILE A 162 -11.22 -0.30 7.37
N SER A 163 -12.28 0.08 8.10
CA SER A 163 -13.01 1.33 7.83
C SER A 163 -12.13 2.56 8.10
N LEU A 164 -11.36 2.56 9.19
CA LEU A 164 -10.38 3.60 9.49
C LEU A 164 -9.27 3.68 8.43
N MET A 165 -8.75 2.54 7.96
CA MET A 165 -7.70 2.49 6.96
C MET A 165 -8.19 2.95 5.58
N THR A 166 -9.45 2.65 5.25
CA THR A 166 -10.11 3.17 4.04
C THR A 166 -10.31 4.68 4.14
N SER A 167 -10.79 5.16 5.29
CA SER A 167 -10.91 6.60 5.55
C SER A 167 -9.57 7.34 5.51
N LEU A 168 -8.48 6.73 5.99
CA LEU A 168 -7.13 7.30 5.88
C LEU A 168 -6.66 7.39 4.43
N LYS A 169 -6.90 6.36 3.62
CA LYS A 169 -6.58 6.41 2.18
C LYS A 169 -7.38 7.48 1.44
N ASP A 170 -8.64 7.69 1.82
CA ASP A 170 -9.46 8.74 1.21
C ASP A 170 -9.01 10.14 1.63
N LEU A 171 -8.62 10.32 2.89
CA LEU A 171 -7.99 11.56 3.38
C LEU A 171 -6.65 11.84 2.70
N ASP A 172 -5.81 10.83 2.49
CA ASP A 172 -4.53 10.98 1.79
C ASP A 172 -4.72 11.43 0.33
N LYS A 173 -5.68 10.83 -0.38
CA LYS A 173 -6.07 11.31 -1.72
C LYS A 173 -6.56 12.76 -1.69
N GLN A 174 -7.35 13.11 -0.67
CA GLN A 174 -7.87 14.46 -0.51
C GLN A 174 -6.75 15.47 -0.22
N GLU A 175 -5.78 15.14 0.63
CA GLU A 175 -4.59 15.97 0.89
C GLU A 175 -3.78 16.17 -0.39
N ASN A 176 -3.53 15.11 -1.14
CA ASN A 176 -2.77 15.18 -2.39
C ASN A 176 -3.49 16.04 -3.44
N TYR A 177 -4.82 15.93 -3.57
CA TYR A 177 -5.63 16.81 -4.40
C TYR A 177 -5.53 18.28 -3.95
N PHE A 178 -5.66 18.55 -2.65
CA PHE A 178 -5.53 19.91 -2.11
C PHE A 178 -4.13 20.49 -2.35
N ARG A 179 -3.08 19.69 -2.16
CA ARG A 179 -1.69 20.10 -2.39
C ARG A 179 -1.47 20.44 -3.86
N PHE A 180 -1.96 19.62 -4.78
CA PHE A 180 -1.89 19.88 -6.22
C PHE A 180 -2.62 21.17 -6.59
N ASN A 181 -3.88 21.32 -6.16
CA ASN A 181 -4.68 22.52 -6.43
C ASN A 181 -4.03 23.79 -5.84
N ARG A 182 -3.49 23.72 -4.61
CA ARG A 182 -2.74 24.81 -3.98
C ARG A 182 -1.54 25.21 -4.81
N ASN A 183 -0.73 24.24 -5.25
CA ASN A 183 0.46 24.51 -6.04
C ASN A 183 0.10 25.10 -7.42
N SER A 184 -0.96 24.59 -8.08
CA SER A 184 -1.46 25.14 -9.34
C SER A 184 -1.91 26.59 -9.19
N LYS A 185 -2.73 26.89 -8.18
CA LYS A 185 -3.21 28.25 -7.91
C LYS A 185 -2.07 29.20 -7.52
N HIS A 186 -1.07 28.70 -6.80
CA HIS A 186 0.14 29.47 -6.49
C HIS A 186 0.90 29.83 -7.76
N SER A 187 1.11 28.89 -8.68
CA SER A 187 1.77 29.15 -9.97
C SER A 187 1.00 30.15 -10.85
N GLU A 188 -0.33 30.06 -10.90
CA GLU A 188 -1.21 31.01 -11.60
C GLU A 188 -1.04 32.43 -11.03
N LEU A 189 -1.18 32.59 -9.72
CA LEU A 189 -1.02 33.89 -9.06
C LEU A 189 0.40 34.45 -9.18
N GLN A 190 1.42 33.59 -9.16
CA GLN A 190 2.82 33.99 -9.38
C GLN A 190 3.02 34.56 -10.80
N ALA A 191 2.36 33.96 -11.80
CA ALA A 191 2.39 34.45 -13.17
C ALA A 191 1.67 35.80 -13.30
N ASP A 192 0.50 35.95 -12.69
CA ASP A 192 -0.25 37.21 -12.66
C ASP A 192 0.56 38.34 -11.99
N ILE A 193 1.23 38.04 -10.87
CA ILE A 193 2.12 39.01 -10.19
C ILE A 193 3.26 39.43 -11.13
N SER A 194 3.90 38.47 -11.80
CA SER A 194 5.01 38.77 -12.72
C SER A 194 4.55 39.64 -13.90
N GLU A 195 3.33 39.40 -14.40
CA GLU A 195 2.72 40.19 -15.47
C GLU A 195 2.35 41.61 -14.99
N LEU A 196 1.79 41.74 -13.79
CA LEU A 196 1.49 43.04 -13.18
C LEU A 196 2.76 43.84 -12.89
N GLU A 197 3.82 43.20 -12.39
CA GLU A 197 5.14 43.83 -12.21
C GLU A 197 5.69 44.34 -13.55
N ARG A 198 5.56 43.56 -14.62
CA ARG A 198 5.92 43.96 -15.98
C ARG A 198 5.09 45.15 -16.48
N GLN A 199 3.80 45.17 -16.20
CA GLN A 199 2.91 46.28 -16.56
C GLN A 199 3.21 47.57 -15.79
N ILE A 200 3.50 47.47 -14.49
CA ILE A 200 3.95 48.59 -13.65
C ILE A 200 5.26 49.16 -14.16
N THR A 201 6.18 48.30 -14.60
CA THR A 201 7.48 48.71 -15.17
C THR A 201 7.30 49.43 -16.53
N ASN A 202 6.26 49.09 -17.29
CA ASN A 202 6.04 49.62 -18.65
C ASN A 202 5.16 50.89 -18.73
N TYR A 203 4.35 51.20 -17.72
CA TYR A 203 3.46 52.37 -17.72
C TYR A 203 3.55 53.15 -16.40
N SER A 204 4.52 54.07 -16.33
CA SER A 204 4.84 54.82 -15.10
C SER A 204 3.92 56.03 -14.80
N ASP A 205 3.03 56.48 -15.70
CA ASP A 205 2.26 57.69 -15.43
C ASP A 205 0.78 57.54 -15.78
N ASN A 206 0.00 57.01 -14.83
CA ASN A 206 -1.45 57.21 -14.85
C ASN A 206 -2.04 57.29 -13.44
N LYS A 207 -2.34 58.52 -12.97
CA LYS A 207 -2.84 58.79 -11.61
C LYS A 207 -4.20 58.15 -11.29
N ASN A 208 -4.98 57.75 -12.28
CA ASN A 208 -6.28 57.07 -12.07
C ASN A 208 -6.16 55.54 -11.88
N LEU A 209 -4.97 54.93 -12.10
CA LEU A 209 -4.70 53.52 -11.80
C LEU A 209 -4.45 53.30 -10.29
N SER A 210 -3.96 54.35 -9.62
CA SER A 210 -3.60 54.32 -8.20
C SER A 210 -4.77 53.98 -7.29
N ASP A 211 -5.96 54.56 -7.51
CA ASP A 211 -7.11 54.37 -6.62
C ASP A 211 -7.71 52.95 -6.72
N GLY A 212 -7.77 52.38 -7.93
CA GLY A 212 -8.20 51.00 -8.14
C GLY A 212 -7.23 49.99 -7.51
N LEU A 213 -5.92 50.22 -7.69
CA LEU A 213 -4.87 49.41 -7.08
C LEU A 213 -4.86 49.55 -5.55
N HIS A 214 -5.10 50.75 -5.01
CA HIS A 214 -5.17 50.99 -3.58
C HIS A 214 -6.39 50.30 -2.95
N ASN A 215 -7.55 50.30 -3.64
CA ASN A 215 -8.72 49.55 -3.23
C ASN A 215 -8.48 48.04 -3.25
N SER A 216 -7.89 47.50 -4.32
CA SER A 216 -7.52 46.07 -4.39
C SER A 216 -6.50 45.66 -3.33
N PHE A 217 -5.52 46.53 -3.04
CA PHE A 217 -4.56 46.32 -1.97
C PHE A 217 -5.23 46.35 -0.59
N SER A 218 -6.14 47.29 -0.35
CA SER A 218 -6.93 47.38 0.88
C SER A 218 -7.78 46.12 1.08
N GLU A 219 -8.47 45.64 0.04
CA GLU A 219 -9.22 44.37 0.08
C GLU A 219 -8.32 43.17 0.38
N LEU A 220 -7.10 43.13 -0.17
CA LEU A 220 -6.14 42.07 0.10
C LEU A 220 -5.63 42.11 1.55
N VAL A 221 -5.36 43.30 2.09
CA VAL A 221 -4.97 43.50 3.49
C VAL A 221 -6.09 43.03 4.43
N GLU A 222 -7.35 43.39 4.15
CA GLU A 222 -8.49 42.93 4.93
C GLU A 222 -8.66 41.40 4.87
N LYS A 223 -8.46 40.79 3.70
CA LYS A 223 -8.46 39.32 3.54
C LYS A 223 -7.34 38.68 4.35
N VAL A 224 -6.13 39.25 4.32
CA VAL A 224 -4.99 38.77 5.11
C VAL A 224 -5.29 38.87 6.60
N ASP A 225 -5.87 39.97 7.07
CA ASP A 225 -6.21 40.14 8.48
C ASP A 225 -7.36 39.23 8.92
N LEU A 226 -8.32 38.95 8.03
CA LEU A 226 -9.33 37.91 8.26
C LEU A 226 -8.69 36.52 8.39
N MET A 227 -7.76 36.16 7.49
CA MET A 227 -7.04 34.89 7.57
C MET A 227 -6.18 34.79 8.85
N LYS A 228 -5.49 35.87 9.24
CA LYS A 228 -4.76 35.94 10.51
C LYS A 228 -5.68 35.72 11.71
N LYS A 229 -6.88 36.33 11.72
CA LYS A 229 -7.89 36.11 12.78
C LYS A 229 -8.34 34.64 12.83
N GLN A 230 -8.59 34.02 11.68
CA GLN A 230 -8.94 32.60 11.60
C GLN A 230 -7.80 31.70 12.07
N LEU A 231 -6.55 31.99 11.69
CA LEU A 231 -5.37 31.26 12.15
C LEU A 231 -5.20 31.39 13.67
N ALA A 232 -5.34 32.60 14.21
CA ALA A 232 -5.28 32.83 15.66
C ALA A 232 -6.37 32.05 16.41
N ALA A 233 -7.58 31.97 15.85
CA ALA A 233 -8.65 31.14 16.41
C ALA A 233 -8.28 29.65 16.39
N ARG A 234 -7.73 29.14 15.28
CA ARG A 234 -7.25 27.75 15.20
C ARG A 234 -6.12 27.45 16.18
N LEU A 235 -5.15 28.35 16.33
CA LEU A 235 -4.04 28.20 17.29
C LEU A 235 -4.57 28.13 18.72
N ARG A 236 -5.53 28.98 19.10
CA ARG A 236 -6.19 28.90 20.41
C ARG A 236 -6.86 27.54 20.63
N ASN A 237 -7.54 27.00 19.62
CA ASN A 237 -8.15 25.67 19.70
C ASN A 237 -7.09 24.56 19.86
N ILE A 238 -5.98 24.62 19.11
CA ILE A 238 -4.87 23.65 19.23
C ILE A 238 -4.29 23.68 20.65
N VAL A 239 -4.06 24.87 21.21
CA VAL A 239 -3.55 25.00 22.58
C VAL A 239 -4.56 24.47 23.61
N ALA A 240 -5.87 24.68 23.40
CA ALA A 240 -6.90 24.12 24.26
C ALA A 240 -6.89 22.58 24.24
N VAL A 241 -6.78 21.97 23.06
CA VAL A 241 -6.67 20.51 22.92
C VAL A 241 -5.38 19.99 23.55
N ARG A 242 -4.25 20.69 23.38
CA ARG A 242 -2.98 20.31 24.04
C ARG A 242 -3.10 20.30 25.55
N ARG A 243 -3.74 21.31 26.15
CA ARG A 243 -4.01 21.32 27.60
C ARG A 243 -4.86 20.12 28.04
N GLN A 244 -5.90 19.79 27.28
CA GLN A 244 -6.71 18.60 27.57
C GLN A 244 -5.92 17.29 27.47
N ILE A 245 -4.91 17.23 26.58
CA ILE A 245 -4.01 16.08 26.48
C ILE A 245 -3.04 16.07 27.66
N ASP A 246 -2.49 17.21 28.05
CA ASP A 246 -1.58 17.33 29.20
C ASP A 246 -2.29 17.03 30.54
N ASP A 247 -3.62 17.26 30.62
CA ASP A 247 -4.45 16.89 31.76
C ASP A 247 -4.67 15.36 31.87
N LEU A 248 -4.35 14.58 30.83
CA LEU A 248 -4.43 13.12 30.89
C LEU A 248 -3.13 12.55 31.49
N PRO A 249 -3.23 11.58 32.42
CA PRO A 249 -2.05 10.99 33.03
C PRO A 249 -1.20 10.32 31.95
N CYS A 250 0.08 10.67 31.94
CA CYS A 250 1.04 10.10 31.02
C CYS A 250 1.31 8.62 31.35
N GLN A 251 1.89 7.88 30.40
CA GLN A 251 2.20 6.46 30.59
C GLN A 251 3.01 6.19 31.86
N SER A 252 3.95 7.07 32.22
CA SER A 252 4.71 6.93 33.47
C SER A 252 3.86 7.12 34.73
N GLU A 253 2.88 8.03 34.73
CA GLU A 253 1.97 8.21 35.86
C GLU A 253 1.04 7.01 36.04
N VAL A 254 0.52 6.46 34.93
CA VAL A 254 -0.28 5.24 34.97
C VAL A 254 0.51 4.09 35.59
N ILE A 255 1.76 3.87 35.16
CA ILE A 255 2.64 2.84 35.74
C ILE A 255 2.90 3.10 37.23
N GLN A 256 3.10 4.37 37.63
CA GLN A 256 3.25 4.71 39.05
C GLN A 256 1.99 4.37 39.86
N TYR A 257 0.81 4.67 39.33
CA TYR A 257 -0.45 4.31 39.98
C TYR A 257 -0.64 2.79 40.06
N GLU A 258 -0.31 2.04 39.02
CA GLU A 258 -0.35 0.57 39.03
C GLU A 258 0.58 -0.02 40.10
N CYS A 259 1.81 0.47 40.19
CA CYS A 259 2.76 0.08 41.24
C CYS A 259 2.20 0.41 42.63
N ARG A 260 1.68 1.64 42.82
CA ARG A 260 1.15 2.09 44.11
C ARG A 260 -0.08 1.30 44.54
N LEU A 261 -0.98 0.98 43.61
CA LEU A 261 -2.15 0.13 43.86
C LEU A 261 -1.73 -1.29 44.22
N SER A 262 -0.71 -1.84 43.54
CA SER A 262 -0.18 -3.17 43.84
C SER A 262 0.45 -3.24 45.25
N GLU A 263 1.21 -2.21 45.64
CA GLU A 263 1.74 -2.07 47.01
C GLU A 263 0.63 -1.99 48.04
N LEU A 264 -0.37 -1.14 47.80
CA LEU A 264 -1.50 -0.97 48.71
C LEU A 264 -2.28 -2.27 48.86
N TYR A 265 -2.50 -2.99 47.75
CA TYR A 265 -3.17 -4.28 47.77
C TYR A 265 -2.39 -5.32 48.59
N ALA A 266 -1.06 -5.36 48.45
CA ALA A 266 -0.20 -6.22 49.26
C ALA A 266 -0.29 -5.89 50.76
N GLN A 267 -0.33 -4.60 51.12
CA GLN A 267 -0.51 -4.16 52.51
C GLN A 267 -1.87 -4.56 53.08
N ILE A 268 -2.96 -4.32 52.32
CA ILE A 268 -4.32 -4.71 52.71
C ILE A 268 -4.40 -6.22 52.91
N GLN A 269 -3.86 -7.01 51.98
CA GLN A 269 -3.83 -8.46 52.09
C GLN A 269 -3.02 -8.93 53.30
N GLY A 270 -1.89 -8.28 53.59
CA GLY A 270 -1.09 -8.53 54.78
C GLY A 270 -1.86 -8.29 56.07
N LYS A 271 -2.54 -7.13 56.18
CA LYS A 271 -3.40 -6.80 57.32
C LYS A 271 -4.57 -7.76 57.47
N HIS A 272 -5.23 -8.11 56.37
CA HIS A 272 -6.31 -9.10 56.37
C HIS A 272 -5.85 -10.46 56.92
N ARG A 273 -4.71 -10.97 56.46
CA ARG A 273 -4.11 -12.21 57.00
C ARG A 273 -3.79 -12.10 58.48
N GLN A 274 -3.26 -10.96 58.93
CA GLN A 274 -2.93 -10.72 60.33
C GLN A 274 -4.21 -10.72 61.20
N THR A 275 -5.25 -10.01 60.77
CA THR A 275 -6.56 -9.98 61.43
C THR A 275 -7.16 -11.38 61.54
N HIS A 276 -7.15 -12.16 60.45
CA HIS A 276 -7.60 -13.55 60.48
C HIS A 276 -6.84 -14.41 61.50
N LYS A 277 -5.51 -14.26 61.59
CA LYS A 277 -4.71 -14.96 62.60
C LYS A 277 -5.13 -14.58 64.02
N TYR A 278 -5.35 -13.30 64.29
CA TYR A 278 -5.79 -12.86 65.61
C TYR A 278 -7.17 -13.42 65.98
N TYR A 279 -8.13 -13.40 65.06
CA TYR A 279 -9.45 -13.99 65.31
C TYR A 279 -9.38 -15.52 65.48
N ALA A 280 -8.57 -16.22 64.69
CA ALA A 280 -8.38 -17.66 64.85
C ALA A 280 -7.78 -18.00 66.22
N THR A 281 -6.74 -17.28 66.65
CA THR A 281 -6.14 -17.47 67.98
C THR A 281 -7.12 -17.11 69.10
N TYR A 282 -7.86 -16.00 68.96
CA TYR A 282 -8.87 -15.60 69.93
C TYR A 282 -9.96 -16.68 70.09
N ASN A 283 -10.50 -17.19 68.98
CA ASN A 283 -11.53 -18.24 69.01
C ASN A 283 -10.99 -19.54 69.64
N ALA A 284 -9.76 -19.94 69.31
CA ALA A 284 -9.13 -21.12 69.92
C ALA A 284 -8.95 -20.94 71.43
N LEU A 285 -8.48 -19.77 71.89
CA LEU A 285 -8.36 -19.47 73.31
C LEU A 285 -9.72 -19.42 74.02
N LEU A 286 -10.75 -18.90 73.35
CA LEU A 286 -12.11 -18.88 73.86
C LEU A 286 -12.66 -20.30 74.05
N GLU A 287 -12.47 -21.18 73.06
CA GLU A 287 -12.85 -22.59 73.14
C GLU A 287 -12.12 -23.31 74.28
N ILE A 288 -10.81 -23.08 74.43
CA ILE A 288 -10.02 -23.63 75.54
C ILE A 288 -10.57 -23.14 76.88
N LYS A 289 -10.82 -21.84 77.01
CA LYS A 289 -11.41 -21.25 78.24
C LYS A 289 -12.76 -21.91 78.56
N GLU A 290 -13.63 -22.09 77.58
CA GLU A 290 -14.91 -22.75 77.79
C GLU A 290 -14.76 -24.22 78.22
N LEU A 291 -13.81 -24.95 77.65
CA LEU A 291 -13.52 -26.33 78.04
C LEU A 291 -12.96 -26.39 79.47
N MET A 292 -12.06 -25.48 79.85
CA MET A 292 -11.53 -25.38 81.22
C MET A 292 -12.63 -25.05 82.23
N LEU A 293 -13.58 -24.18 81.89
CA LEU A 293 -14.73 -23.88 82.74
C LEU A 293 -15.64 -25.11 82.91
N LYS A 294 -15.87 -25.88 81.83
CA LYS A 294 -16.63 -27.14 81.87
C LYS A 294 -15.92 -28.17 82.75
N GLU A 295 -14.59 -28.28 82.67
CA GLU A 295 -13.79 -29.17 83.52
C GLU A 295 -13.88 -28.76 85.00
N THR A 296 -13.76 -27.47 85.31
CA THR A 296 -13.88 -26.97 86.67
C THR A 296 -15.27 -27.27 87.25
N SER A 297 -16.33 -27.03 86.47
CA SER A 297 -17.70 -27.37 86.87
C SER A 297 -17.91 -28.87 87.08
N LEU A 298 -17.33 -29.70 86.22
CA LEU A 298 -17.35 -31.15 86.35
C LEU A 298 -16.64 -31.63 87.62
N LEU A 299 -15.44 -31.11 87.89
CA LEU A 299 -14.67 -31.43 89.10
C LEU A 299 -15.44 -31.04 90.36
N ASN A 300 -16.03 -29.85 90.40
CA ASN A 300 -16.87 -29.42 91.53
C ASN A 300 -18.09 -30.33 91.72
N SER A 301 -18.73 -30.76 90.62
CA SER A 301 -19.85 -31.71 90.67
C SER A 301 -19.42 -33.07 91.21
N ILE A 302 -18.27 -33.59 90.77
CA ILE A 302 -17.70 -34.85 91.26
C ILE A 302 -17.41 -34.76 92.77
N ILE A 303 -16.78 -33.67 93.23
CA ILE A 303 -16.44 -33.48 94.65
C ILE A 303 -17.72 -33.45 95.50
N SER A 304 -18.76 -32.74 95.05
CA SER A 304 -20.05 -32.67 95.74
C SER A 304 -20.73 -34.05 95.83
N GLN A 305 -20.80 -34.78 94.72
CA GLN A 305 -21.40 -36.11 94.66
C GLN A 305 -20.60 -37.16 95.44
N PHE A 306 -19.27 -37.00 95.54
CA PHE A 306 -18.39 -37.96 96.20
C PHE A 306 -18.73 -38.13 97.68
N GLN A 307 -18.95 -37.02 98.39
CA GLN A 307 -19.22 -37.03 99.83
C GLN A 307 -20.54 -37.76 100.15
N GLU A 308 -21.60 -37.48 99.38
CA GLU A 308 -22.91 -38.12 99.58
C GLU A 308 -22.89 -39.60 99.14
N ALA A 309 -22.26 -39.91 98.02
CA ALA A 309 -22.22 -41.26 97.46
C ALA A 309 -21.40 -42.25 98.30
N PHE A 310 -20.35 -41.81 98.99
CA PHE A 310 -19.50 -42.69 99.80
C PHE A 310 -20.18 -43.25 101.05
N SER A 311 -21.21 -42.56 101.54
CA SER A 311 -21.97 -42.93 102.74
C SER A 311 -22.73 -44.26 102.60
N SER A 312 -22.97 -44.75 101.37
CA SER A 312 -23.72 -45.99 101.11
C SER A 312 -23.11 -46.82 99.98
N THR A 313 -23.28 -48.14 100.02
CA THR A 313 -22.82 -49.05 98.95
C THR A 313 -23.54 -48.79 97.62
N ASP A 314 -24.85 -48.51 97.66
CA ASP A 314 -25.64 -48.16 96.48
C ASP A 314 -25.20 -46.82 95.86
N GLY A 315 -24.91 -45.82 96.71
CA GLY A 315 -24.34 -44.54 96.28
C GLY A 315 -23.00 -44.71 95.55
N ARG A 316 -22.11 -45.57 96.06
CA ARG A 316 -20.83 -45.89 95.39
C ARG A 316 -21.03 -46.50 94.00
N ILE A 317 -21.98 -47.42 93.83
CA ILE A 317 -22.28 -48.04 92.53
C ILE A 317 -22.83 -46.98 91.55
N LYS A 318 -23.72 -46.10 92.00
CA LYS A 318 -24.26 -44.99 91.18
C LYS A 318 -23.18 -44.01 90.75
N LEU A 319 -22.25 -43.67 91.64
CA LEU A 319 -21.11 -42.79 91.31
C LEU A 319 -20.23 -43.41 90.23
N VAL A 320 -19.92 -44.71 90.33
CA VAL A 320 -19.15 -45.43 89.31
C VAL A 320 -19.84 -45.38 87.95
N HIS A 321 -21.15 -45.66 87.91
CA HIS A 321 -21.91 -45.60 86.66
C HIS A 321 -21.95 -44.19 86.04
N SER A 322 -22.07 -43.15 86.89
CA SER A 322 -21.99 -41.74 86.47
C SER A 322 -20.62 -41.41 85.86
N MET A 323 -19.53 -41.82 86.51
CA MET A 323 -18.16 -41.64 86.00
C MET A 323 -17.94 -42.37 84.67
N GLU A 324 -18.41 -43.60 84.53
CA GLU A 324 -18.37 -44.33 83.25
C GLU A 324 -19.13 -43.59 82.14
N GLY A 325 -20.29 -43.01 82.46
CA GLY A 325 -21.07 -42.19 81.54
C GLY A 325 -20.31 -40.95 81.08
N ILE A 326 -19.67 -40.23 82.01
CA ILE A 326 -18.84 -39.04 81.71
C ILE A 326 -17.67 -39.39 80.80
N VAL A 327 -16.95 -40.47 81.10
CA VAL A 327 -15.82 -40.94 80.28
C VAL A 327 -16.29 -41.31 78.88
N LYS A 328 -17.38 -42.09 78.75
CA LYS A 328 -17.96 -42.45 77.44
C LYS A 328 -18.39 -41.21 76.65
N GLY A 329 -19.08 -40.27 77.29
CA GLY A 329 -19.51 -39.02 76.65
C GLY A 329 -18.33 -38.17 76.17
N SER A 330 -17.26 -38.11 76.97
CA SER A 330 -16.03 -37.38 76.63
C SER A 330 -15.30 -38.05 75.46
N GLN A 331 -15.20 -39.38 75.46
CA GLN A 331 -14.61 -40.15 74.36
C GLN A 331 -15.38 -39.96 73.04
N GLN A 332 -16.71 -39.98 73.07
CA GLN A 332 -17.55 -39.73 71.90
C GLN A 332 -17.39 -38.31 71.35
N LYS A 333 -17.22 -37.31 72.23
CA LYS A 333 -16.98 -35.92 71.80
C LYS A 333 -15.60 -35.78 71.16
N LEU A 334 -14.58 -36.39 71.75
CA LEU A 334 -13.22 -36.41 71.20
C LEU A 334 -13.20 -37.02 69.80
N GLU A 335 -13.89 -38.14 69.59
CA GLU A 335 -13.95 -38.80 68.29
C GLU A 335 -14.63 -37.92 67.23
N ARG A 336 -15.73 -37.25 67.57
CA ARG A 336 -16.38 -36.29 66.65
C ARG A 336 -15.45 -35.16 66.23
N VAL A 337 -14.66 -34.62 67.17
CA VAL A 337 -13.68 -33.55 66.86
C VAL A 337 -12.55 -34.08 65.98
N ARG A 338 -12.07 -35.31 66.21
CA ARG A 338 -11.04 -35.95 65.37
C ARG A 338 -11.49 -36.15 63.93
N VAL A 339 -12.71 -36.65 63.75
CA VAL A 339 -13.30 -36.82 62.40
C VAL A 339 -13.43 -35.48 61.68
N GLY A 340 -13.91 -34.45 62.37
CA GLY A 340 -13.99 -33.09 61.81
C GLY A 340 -12.63 -32.53 61.41
N LEU A 341 -11.60 -32.73 62.26
CA LEU A 341 -10.23 -32.32 61.96
C LEU A 341 -9.70 -32.99 60.69
N GLN A 342 -9.91 -34.30 60.55
CA GLN A 342 -9.44 -35.06 59.38
C GLN A 342 -10.09 -34.57 58.07
N GLU A 343 -11.37 -34.21 58.10
CA GLU A 343 -12.06 -33.66 56.93
C GLU A 343 -11.51 -32.27 56.55
N GLU A 344 -11.31 -31.38 57.52
CA GLU A 344 -10.70 -30.07 57.28
C GLU A 344 -9.27 -30.19 56.75
N GLU A 345 -8.48 -31.14 57.24
CA GLU A 345 -7.15 -31.41 56.71
C GLU A 345 -7.18 -31.90 55.25
N ARG A 346 -8.16 -32.73 54.90
CA ARG A 346 -8.39 -33.18 53.52
C ARG A 346 -8.71 -32.01 52.61
N ILE A 347 -9.64 -31.15 53.02
CA ILE A 347 -10.02 -29.93 52.27
C ILE A 347 -8.81 -29.00 52.10
N ARG A 348 -8.05 -28.76 53.16
CA ARG A 348 -6.82 -27.94 53.11
C ARG A 348 -5.81 -28.51 52.11
N ASN A 349 -5.60 -29.82 52.12
CA ASN A 349 -4.64 -30.47 51.24
C ASN A 349 -5.08 -30.41 49.77
N ASP A 350 -6.38 -30.59 49.49
CA ASP A 350 -6.97 -30.39 48.15
C ASP A 350 -6.75 -28.96 47.65
N LEU A 351 -7.12 -27.96 48.46
CA LEU A 351 -6.93 -26.55 48.12
C LEU A 351 -5.46 -26.20 47.86
N LYS A 352 -4.54 -26.74 48.67
CA LYS A 352 -3.10 -26.56 48.47
C LYS A 352 -2.64 -27.15 47.13
N GLY A 353 -3.14 -28.32 46.75
CA GLY A 353 -2.86 -28.94 45.46
C GLY A 353 -3.38 -28.10 44.29
N ARG A 354 -4.64 -27.65 44.36
CA ARG A 354 -5.25 -26.78 43.33
C ARG A 354 -4.50 -25.46 43.17
N TYR A 355 -4.10 -24.83 44.28
CA TYR A 355 -3.30 -23.61 44.25
C TYR A 355 -1.93 -23.84 43.61
N ALA A 356 -1.23 -24.93 43.95
CA ALA A 356 0.05 -25.27 43.33
C ALA A 356 -0.08 -25.48 41.82
N GLY A 357 -1.14 -26.14 41.35
CA GLY A 357 -1.44 -26.31 39.93
C GLY A 357 -1.67 -24.97 39.22
N ALA A 358 -2.50 -24.10 39.79
CA ALA A 358 -2.76 -22.77 39.23
C ALA A 358 -1.50 -21.89 39.13
N ILE A 359 -0.63 -21.94 40.14
CA ILE A 359 0.67 -21.25 40.11
C ILE A 359 1.59 -21.81 39.01
N GLY A 360 1.56 -23.13 38.79
CA GLY A 360 2.28 -23.77 37.69
C GLY A 360 1.81 -23.25 36.32
N GLU A 361 0.50 -23.18 36.10
CA GLU A 361 -0.10 -22.63 34.88
C GLU A 361 0.22 -21.14 34.70
N GLN A 362 0.13 -20.33 35.75
CA GLN A 362 0.50 -18.91 35.70
C GLN A 362 1.96 -18.73 35.25
N LYS A 363 2.89 -19.51 35.80
CA LYS A 363 4.31 -19.48 35.41
C LYS A 363 4.50 -19.89 33.94
N ARG A 364 3.74 -20.89 33.48
CA ARG A 364 3.75 -21.32 32.08
C ARG A 364 3.29 -20.20 31.14
N CYS A 365 2.15 -19.58 31.43
CA CYS A 365 1.63 -18.44 30.66
C CYS A 365 2.61 -17.27 30.63
N TYR A 366 3.19 -16.90 31.79
CA TYR A 366 4.19 -15.84 31.85
C TYR A 366 5.42 -16.14 30.98
N SER A 367 5.91 -17.39 31.01
CA SER A 367 7.06 -17.82 30.21
C SER A 367 6.75 -17.75 28.71
N LEU A 368 5.55 -18.14 28.29
CA LEU A 368 5.09 -18.04 26.90
C LEU A 368 4.98 -16.57 26.45
N SER A 369 4.41 -15.69 27.27
CA SER A 369 4.33 -14.26 26.96
C SER A 369 5.71 -13.61 26.82
N LYS A 370 6.66 -13.97 27.70
CA LYS A 370 8.06 -13.53 27.62
C LYS A 370 8.74 -14.03 26.34
N ALA A 371 8.51 -15.29 25.97
CA ALA A 371 9.06 -15.86 24.74
C ALA A 371 8.48 -15.18 23.50
N PHE A 372 7.17 -14.92 23.49
CA PHE A 372 6.50 -14.17 22.43
C PHE A 372 7.04 -12.75 22.28
N GLN A 373 7.17 -12.02 23.40
CA GLN A 373 7.75 -10.67 23.40
C GLN A 373 9.18 -10.66 22.84
N ALA A 374 10.01 -11.64 23.20
CA ALA A 374 11.36 -11.78 22.68
C ALA A 374 11.38 -12.06 21.16
N GLN A 375 10.42 -12.82 20.64
CA GLN A 375 10.30 -13.04 19.18
C GLN A 375 9.87 -11.76 18.45
N CYS A 376 8.92 -10.99 19.01
CA CYS A 376 8.53 -9.70 18.43
C CYS A 376 9.72 -8.74 18.35
N SER A 377 10.48 -8.59 19.44
CA SER A 377 11.68 -7.73 19.44
C SER A 377 12.77 -8.16 18.46
N LYS A 378 12.90 -9.47 18.18
CA LYS A 378 13.82 -9.98 17.15
C LYS A 378 13.35 -9.63 15.74
N LYS A 379 12.06 -9.81 15.46
CA LYS A 379 11.49 -9.47 14.14
C LYS A 379 11.56 -7.97 13.85
N ASP A 380 11.35 -7.13 14.86
CA ASP A 380 11.45 -5.66 14.73
C ASP A 380 12.90 -5.20 14.47
N SER A 381 13.90 -5.94 14.97
CA SER A 381 15.31 -5.64 14.71
C SER A 381 15.83 -6.19 13.38
N GLU A 382 15.25 -7.29 12.87
CA GLU A 382 15.55 -7.82 11.52
C GLU A 382 14.92 -6.96 10.39
N ASN A 383 13.84 -6.23 10.67
CA ASN A 383 13.14 -5.42 9.67
C ASN A 383 13.76 -4.03 9.41
N TRP A 384 14.82 -3.63 10.11
CA TRP A 384 15.55 -2.41 9.81
C TRP A 384 16.80 -2.74 8.97
N PRO A 385 16.78 -2.55 7.65
CA PRO A 385 18.01 -2.64 6.88
C PRO A 385 18.96 -1.55 7.39
N GLN A 386 20.12 -1.97 7.88
CA GLN A 386 21.22 -1.05 8.15
C GLN A 386 21.62 -0.41 6.82
N GLU A 387 21.20 0.83 6.60
CA GLU A 387 21.81 1.71 5.60
C GLU A 387 23.30 1.77 5.89
N LYS A 388 24.09 1.23 4.97
CA LYS A 388 25.54 1.40 4.88
C LYS A 388 25.85 2.36 3.75
#